data_AF-A0A959PWS6-F1
#
_entry.id   AF-A0A959PWS6-F1
#
_cell.length_a   1.000
_cell.length_b   1.000
_cell.length_c   1.000
_cell.angle_alpha   90.00
_cell.angle_beta   90.00
_cell.angle_gamma   90.00
#
_symmetry.space_group_name_H-M   'P 1'
#
loop_
_entity.id
_entity.type
_entity.pdbx_description
1 polymer ?
#
loop_
_entity_poly.entity_id
_entity_poly.type
_entity_poly.pdbx_seq_one_letter_code
_entity_poly.pdbx_strand_id
1 'polypeptide(L)'
;MKNIFILGFLILVCQSCEIFDVVEFEEPNRFKGCCNTAPVEDTIGNTIIAVPNAITPNDDGLNDAFSIYSSDVMQISSLQVMEQNQILGIDRKDIPLKRGWTRVWVPRNASGKIVQGLYNFTMTVNELDGTEKTLTGQFCAFICGEDKVETIPQGDCDFRNQLDKNGHFSTEIPPQDTCHF
;
A
#
# COMPACT_ATOMS: atom_id res chain seq x y z
N MET A 1 84.97 25.43 6.02
CA MET A 1 84.09 26.27 5.19
C MET A 1 82.75 25.56 5.04
N LYS A 2 81.67 26.27 5.40
CA LYS A 2 80.23 26.04 5.13
C LYS A 2 79.59 24.72 5.61
N ASN A 3 79.10 24.77 6.84
CA ASN A 3 78.01 23.96 7.37
C ASN A 3 76.68 24.41 6.70
N ILE A 4 75.94 23.47 6.11
CA ILE A 4 74.58 23.71 5.59
C ILE A 4 73.59 23.20 6.65
N PHE A 5 72.93 24.15 7.31
CA PHE A 5 71.79 23.92 8.20
C PHE A 5 70.54 23.73 7.32
N ILE A 6 69.99 22.50 7.30
CA ILE A 6 68.68 22.23 6.70
C ILE A 6 67.62 22.40 7.80
N LEU A 7 67.01 23.59 7.83
CA LEU A 7 65.82 23.88 8.62
C LEU A 7 64.62 23.74 7.68
N GLY A 8 64.04 22.55 7.61
CA GLY A 8 62.90 22.21 6.76
C GLY A 8 61.64 21.97 7.58
N PHE A 9 60.93 23.06 7.84
CA PHE A 9 59.59 23.20 8.42
C PHE A 9 58.68 21.96 8.30
N LEU A 10 58.42 21.30 9.44
CA LEU A 10 57.44 20.22 9.59
C LEU A 10 56.03 20.84 9.60
N ILE A 11 55.37 20.85 8.45
CA ILE A 11 53.99 21.35 8.31
C ILE A 11 53.04 20.35 8.99
N LEU A 12 52.65 20.65 10.22
CA LEU A 12 51.60 19.97 10.97
C LEU A 12 50.25 20.48 10.44
N VAL A 13 49.75 19.89 9.35
CA VAL A 13 48.38 20.15 8.87
C VAL A 13 47.43 19.41 9.81
N CYS A 14 46.98 20.11 10.86
CA CYS A 14 45.90 19.66 11.71
C CYS A 14 44.62 19.67 10.87
N GLN A 15 44.28 18.53 10.26
CA GLN A 15 42.98 18.33 9.63
C GLN A 15 41.94 18.31 10.74
N SER A 16 41.25 19.44 10.94
CA SER A 16 39.99 19.48 11.66
C SER A 16 38.99 18.61 10.90
N CYS A 17 38.86 17.36 11.35
CA CYS A 17 37.76 16.50 10.96
C CYS A 17 36.53 17.11 11.63
N GLU A 18 35.77 17.93 10.90
CA GLU A 18 34.41 18.25 11.30
C GLU A 18 33.67 16.92 11.33
N ILE A 19 33.25 16.51 12.53
CA ILE A 19 32.31 15.41 12.71
C ILE A 19 31.05 15.89 12.00
N PHE A 20 30.85 15.40 10.79
CA PHE A 20 29.61 15.55 10.08
C PHE A 20 28.58 14.82 10.93
N ASP A 21 27.71 15.57 11.61
CA ASP A 21 26.55 14.99 12.27
C ASP A 21 25.83 14.15 11.22
N VAL A 22 25.82 12.83 11.44
CA VAL A 22 25.04 11.92 10.64
C VAL A 22 23.59 12.28 10.94
N VAL A 23 23.01 13.13 10.11
CA VAL A 23 21.57 13.37 10.11
C VAL A 23 20.96 12.03 9.78
N GLU A 24 20.42 11.37 10.80
CA GLU A 24 19.61 10.18 10.64
C GLU A 24 18.40 10.61 9.80
N PHE A 25 18.45 10.29 8.51
CA PHE A 25 17.31 10.44 7.63
C PHE A 25 16.30 9.41 8.12
N GLU A 26 15.34 9.84 8.93
CA GLU A 26 14.16 9.03 9.18
C GLU A 26 13.51 8.82 7.82
N GLU A 27 13.60 7.59 7.29
CA GLU A 27 12.89 7.25 6.07
C GLU A 27 11.42 7.61 6.29
N PRO A 28 10.79 8.37 5.37
CA PRO A 28 9.41 8.77 5.53
C PRO A 28 8.60 7.50 5.79
N ASN A 29 7.94 7.45 6.96
CA ASN A 29 7.15 6.29 7.34
C ASN A 29 6.03 6.12 6.29
N ARG A 30 6.27 5.27 5.31
CA ARG A 30 5.36 5.00 4.18
C ARG A 30 4.06 4.33 4.61
N PHE A 31 3.97 3.89 5.87
CA PHE A 31 2.76 3.41 6.50
C PHE A 31 2.02 4.50 7.29
N LYS A 32 2.53 5.73 7.33
CA LYS A 32 1.82 6.85 7.94
C LYS A 32 0.50 7.07 7.20
N GLY A 33 -0.61 6.82 7.90
CA GLY A 33 -1.96 6.89 7.33
C GLY A 33 -2.56 5.52 7.01
N CYS A 34 -1.77 4.45 7.02
CA CYS A 34 -2.31 3.11 6.89
C CYS A 34 -3.25 2.77 8.03
N CYS A 35 -4.40 2.20 7.67
CA CYS A 35 -5.44 1.78 8.62
C CYS A 35 -5.98 2.91 9.51
N ASN A 36 -5.92 4.15 9.01
CA ASN A 36 -6.60 5.31 9.59
C ASN A 36 -7.87 5.69 8.81
N THR A 37 -8.18 4.95 7.75
CA THR A 37 -9.37 5.15 6.93
C THR A 37 -10.15 3.87 6.84
N ALA A 38 -11.45 3.92 7.09
CA ALA A 38 -12.33 2.76 6.95
C ALA A 38 -12.25 2.15 5.53
N PRO A 39 -12.51 0.84 5.39
CA PRO A 39 -12.72 0.23 4.08
C PRO A 39 -13.88 0.92 3.37
N VAL A 40 -13.91 0.81 2.04
CA VAL A 40 -15.05 1.33 1.29
C VAL A 40 -16.15 0.29 1.30
N GLU A 41 -17.31 0.68 1.80
CA GLU A 41 -18.56 -0.07 1.70
C GLU A 41 -19.63 0.85 1.14
N ASP A 42 -20.27 0.43 0.06
CA ASP A 42 -21.33 1.23 -0.52
C ASP A 42 -22.36 0.37 -1.24
N THR A 43 -23.49 0.98 -1.58
CA THR A 43 -24.53 0.39 -2.42
C THR A 43 -24.75 1.25 -3.65
N ILE A 44 -24.91 0.58 -4.79
CA ILE A 44 -25.40 1.13 -6.05
C ILE A 44 -26.60 0.29 -6.45
N GLY A 45 -27.76 0.92 -6.63
CA GLY A 45 -29.02 0.18 -6.80
C GLY A 45 -29.28 -0.77 -5.63
N ASN A 46 -29.26 -2.08 -5.90
CA ASN A 46 -29.36 -3.14 -4.89
C ASN A 46 -28.03 -3.90 -4.70
N THR A 47 -26.97 -3.47 -5.37
CA THR A 47 -25.68 -4.14 -5.36
C THR A 47 -24.77 -3.50 -4.30
N ILE A 48 -24.40 -4.31 -3.31
CA ILE A 48 -23.36 -4.01 -2.33
C ILE A 48 -21.98 -4.16 -2.99
N ILE A 49 -21.12 -3.17 -2.76
CA ILE A 49 -19.72 -3.14 -3.16
C ILE A 49 -18.87 -2.92 -1.92
N ALA A 50 -17.81 -3.71 -1.78
CA ALA A 50 -16.86 -3.56 -0.68
C ALA A 50 -15.41 -3.63 -1.18
N VAL A 51 -14.54 -2.78 -0.62
CA VAL A 51 -13.11 -2.72 -0.92
C VAL A 51 -12.34 -2.66 0.40
N PRO A 52 -11.47 -3.66 0.69
CA PRO A 52 -10.66 -3.66 1.90
C PRO A 52 -9.64 -2.52 1.85
N ASN A 53 -9.24 -2.04 3.03
CA ASN A 53 -8.21 -1.01 3.17
C ASN A 53 -6.82 -1.59 3.47
N ALA A 54 -6.67 -2.91 3.49
CA ALA A 54 -5.39 -3.58 3.76
C ALA A 54 -5.24 -4.87 2.93
N ILE A 55 -4.01 -5.09 2.44
CA ILE A 55 -3.57 -6.29 1.71
C ILE A 55 -2.17 -6.72 2.17
N THR A 56 -1.86 -8.00 2.00
CA THR A 56 -0.62 -8.67 2.44
C THR A 56 -0.09 -9.57 1.32
N PRO A 57 0.40 -8.99 0.21
CA PRO A 57 0.88 -9.75 -0.95
C PRO A 57 2.09 -10.65 -0.61
N ASN A 58 1.84 -11.86 -0.12
CA ASN A 58 2.83 -12.85 0.32
C ASN A 58 2.66 -14.22 -0.38
N ASP A 59 1.70 -14.31 -1.31
CA ASP A 59 1.32 -15.48 -2.10
C ASP A 59 0.79 -16.67 -1.25
N ASP A 60 0.17 -16.43 -0.09
CA ASP A 60 -0.50 -17.47 0.72
C ASP A 60 -1.97 -17.75 0.32
N GLY A 61 -2.51 -16.96 -0.62
CA GLY A 61 -3.87 -17.06 -1.14
C GLY A 61 -4.88 -16.16 -0.42
N LEU A 62 -4.50 -15.54 0.70
CA LEU A 62 -5.29 -14.63 1.50
C LEU A 62 -4.78 -13.22 1.29
N ASN A 63 -5.70 -12.28 1.06
CA ASN A 63 -5.40 -10.84 1.02
C ASN A 63 -4.21 -10.41 0.13
N ASP A 64 -3.82 -11.23 -0.85
CA ASP A 64 -2.63 -11.03 -1.69
C ASP A 64 -2.71 -9.87 -2.69
N ALA A 65 -3.87 -9.26 -2.82
CA ALA A 65 -4.17 -8.37 -3.92
C ALA A 65 -5.28 -7.40 -3.57
N PHE A 66 -5.17 -6.21 -4.13
CA PHE A 66 -6.27 -5.28 -4.23
C PHE A 66 -7.43 -5.98 -4.93
N SER A 67 -8.51 -6.15 -4.20
CA SER A 67 -9.66 -6.97 -4.58
C SER A 67 -10.94 -6.20 -4.28
N ILE A 68 -11.97 -6.42 -5.08
CA ILE A 68 -13.25 -5.75 -4.95
C ILE A 68 -14.32 -6.82 -4.81
N TYR A 69 -15.16 -6.69 -3.79
CA TYR A 69 -16.35 -7.51 -3.62
C TYR A 69 -17.53 -6.86 -4.31
N SER A 70 -18.34 -7.66 -4.98
CA SER A 70 -19.64 -7.26 -5.48
C SER A 70 -20.68 -8.32 -5.15
N SER A 71 -21.83 -7.93 -4.63
CA SER A 71 -22.95 -8.85 -4.39
C SER A 71 -23.64 -9.30 -5.69
N ASP A 72 -23.43 -8.60 -6.80
CA ASP A 72 -23.93 -8.99 -8.12
C ASP A 72 -22.92 -8.75 -9.26
N VAL A 73 -23.29 -9.05 -10.50
CA VAL A 73 -22.46 -8.80 -11.69
C VAL A 73 -22.48 -7.33 -12.04
N MET A 74 -21.29 -6.74 -12.22
CA MET A 74 -21.09 -5.32 -12.50
C MET A 74 -19.89 -5.11 -13.43
N GLN A 75 -19.63 -3.87 -13.81
CA GLN A 75 -18.42 -3.47 -14.52
C GLN A 75 -17.77 -2.26 -13.84
N ILE A 76 -16.44 -2.24 -13.73
CA ILE A 76 -15.70 -1.02 -13.41
C ILE A 76 -15.30 -0.39 -14.75
N SER A 77 -15.90 0.75 -15.06
CA SER A 77 -15.62 1.49 -16.30
C SER A 77 -14.27 2.20 -16.24
N SER A 78 -13.83 2.61 -15.05
CA SER A 78 -12.53 3.24 -14.81
C SER A 78 -12.02 2.91 -13.42
N LEU A 79 -10.74 2.56 -13.31
CA LEU A 79 -10.03 2.38 -12.04
C LEU A 79 -8.65 3.01 -12.13
N GLN A 80 -8.41 3.95 -11.23
CA GLN A 80 -7.11 4.57 -11.01
C GLN A 80 -6.62 4.23 -9.61
N VAL A 81 -5.36 3.79 -9.50
CA VAL A 81 -4.66 3.62 -8.20
C VAL A 81 -3.36 4.41 -8.21
N MET A 82 -3.12 5.18 -7.15
CA MET A 82 -2.03 6.14 -7.03
C MET A 82 -1.28 5.92 -5.71
N GLU A 83 0.04 6.03 -5.74
CA GLU A 83 0.91 6.01 -4.55
C GLU A 83 1.37 7.43 -4.28
N GLN A 84 1.11 7.97 -3.09
CA GLN A 84 1.54 9.34 -2.72
C GLN A 84 1.18 10.42 -3.76
N ASN A 85 0.01 10.31 -4.41
CA ASN A 85 -0.46 11.18 -5.50
C ASN A 85 0.35 11.09 -6.82
N GLN A 86 1.21 10.10 -6.97
CA GLN A 86 1.84 9.74 -8.24
C GLN A 86 1.08 8.58 -8.89
N ILE A 87 0.89 8.64 -10.21
CA ILE A 87 0.23 7.58 -11.00
C ILE A 87 1.21 6.41 -11.14
N LEU A 88 1.38 5.63 -10.07
CA LEU A 88 2.25 4.45 -10.04
C LEU A 88 1.48 3.13 -10.09
N GLY A 89 0.18 3.11 -9.78
CA GLY A 89 -0.55 1.87 -9.53
C GLY A 89 -1.09 1.22 -10.80
N ILE A 90 -2.24 1.73 -11.25
CA ILE A 90 -2.96 1.25 -12.44
C ILE A 90 -3.87 2.35 -12.98
N ASP A 91 -4.07 2.34 -14.30
CA ASP A 91 -5.20 2.97 -14.99
C ASP A 91 -5.80 1.88 -15.88
N ARG A 92 -6.96 1.36 -15.47
CA ARG A 92 -7.64 0.26 -16.16
C ARG A 92 -9.09 0.62 -16.42
N LYS A 93 -9.61 0.09 -17.52
CA LYS A 93 -11.00 0.27 -17.94
C LYS A 93 -11.64 -1.09 -18.17
N ASP A 94 -12.96 -1.08 -18.15
CA ASP A 94 -13.79 -2.22 -18.52
C ASP A 94 -13.49 -3.51 -17.75
N ILE A 95 -13.25 -3.42 -16.43
CA ILE A 95 -12.98 -4.59 -15.59
C ILE A 95 -14.31 -5.25 -15.21
N PRO A 96 -14.60 -6.49 -15.62
CA PRO A 96 -15.82 -7.18 -15.22
C PRO A 96 -15.73 -7.59 -13.75
N LEU A 97 -16.74 -7.24 -12.97
CA LEU A 97 -16.94 -7.75 -11.61
C LEU A 97 -17.93 -8.91 -11.65
N LYS A 98 -17.52 -10.03 -11.07
CA LYS A 98 -18.40 -11.17 -10.82
C LYS A 98 -18.97 -11.06 -9.41
N ARG A 99 -20.06 -11.78 -9.14
CA ARG A 99 -20.54 -11.97 -7.76
C ARG A 99 -19.41 -12.56 -6.91
N GLY A 100 -19.16 -11.94 -5.76
CA GLY A 100 -18.07 -12.26 -4.85
C GLY A 100 -16.83 -11.40 -5.09
N TRP A 101 -15.67 -11.93 -4.70
CA TRP A 101 -14.38 -11.25 -4.79
C TRP A 101 -13.78 -11.34 -6.19
N THR A 102 -13.40 -10.19 -6.74
CA THR A 102 -12.62 -10.08 -7.97
C THR A 102 -11.22 -9.57 -7.63
N ARG A 103 -10.18 -10.35 -7.97
CA ARG A 103 -8.77 -9.95 -7.84
C ARG A 103 -8.44 -8.96 -8.94
N VAL A 104 -7.99 -7.75 -8.56
CA VAL A 104 -7.76 -6.67 -9.53
C VAL A 104 -6.28 -6.44 -9.78
N TRP A 105 -5.49 -6.26 -8.71
CA TRP A 105 -4.11 -5.82 -8.84
C TRP A 105 -3.23 -6.20 -7.65
N VAL A 106 -1.94 -6.38 -7.91
CA VAL A 106 -0.89 -6.53 -6.89
C VAL A 106 0.12 -5.41 -7.13
N PRO A 107 0.46 -4.60 -6.12
CA PRO A 107 1.41 -3.52 -6.28
C PRO A 107 2.79 -4.08 -6.59
N ARG A 108 3.26 -3.88 -7.82
CA ARG A 108 4.60 -4.29 -8.28
C ARG A 108 5.28 -3.11 -8.97
N ASN A 109 6.57 -2.93 -8.72
CA ASN A 109 7.38 -1.93 -9.42
C ASN A 109 7.78 -2.40 -10.83
N ALA A 110 8.57 -1.60 -11.54
CA ALA A 110 9.04 -1.90 -12.89
C ALA A 110 9.88 -3.19 -13.01
N SER A 111 10.50 -3.66 -11.91
CA SER A 111 11.22 -4.95 -11.90
C SER A 111 10.33 -6.14 -11.55
N GLY A 112 9.02 -5.92 -11.32
CA GLY A 112 8.07 -6.95 -10.92
C GLY A 112 8.10 -7.30 -9.43
N LYS A 113 8.96 -6.63 -8.64
CA LYS A 113 9.00 -6.81 -7.18
C LYS A 113 7.76 -6.15 -6.57
N ILE A 114 7.16 -6.83 -5.60
CA ILE A 114 6.04 -6.30 -4.83
C ILE A 114 6.51 -5.05 -4.07
N VAL A 115 5.70 -4.00 -4.09
CA VAL A 115 5.96 -2.76 -3.38
C VAL A 115 4.89 -2.51 -2.32
N GLN A 116 5.33 -1.91 -1.22
CA GLN A 116 4.52 -1.61 -0.05
C GLN A 116 4.33 -0.11 0.09
N GLY A 117 3.18 0.27 0.64
CA GLY A 117 2.82 1.67 0.81
C GLY A 117 1.32 1.89 0.97
N LEU A 118 0.96 3.16 1.09
CA LEU A 118 -0.41 3.65 1.09
C LEU A 118 -0.80 4.06 -0.34
N TYR A 119 -1.90 3.47 -0.82
CA TYR A 119 -2.44 3.70 -2.14
C TYR A 119 -3.81 4.36 -2.05
N ASN A 120 -4.03 5.39 -2.86
CA ASN A 120 -5.33 5.98 -3.10
C ASN A 120 -5.95 5.30 -4.31
N PHE A 121 -7.25 5.03 -4.29
CA PHE A 121 -7.97 4.60 -5.48
C PHE A 121 -9.19 5.47 -5.75
N THR A 122 -9.49 5.60 -7.03
CA THR A 122 -10.74 6.15 -7.56
C THR A 122 -11.26 5.17 -8.59
N MET A 123 -12.50 4.74 -8.44
CA MET A 123 -13.14 3.85 -9.40
C MET A 123 -14.54 4.29 -9.74
N THR A 124 -14.94 4.10 -10.99
CA THR A 124 -16.33 4.27 -11.44
C THR A 124 -16.89 2.90 -11.76
N VAL A 125 -17.97 2.55 -11.07
CA VAL A 125 -18.67 1.27 -11.17
C VAL A 125 -20.02 1.47 -11.83
N ASN A 126 -20.39 0.54 -12.70
CA ASN A 126 -21.59 0.59 -13.51
C ASN A 126 -22.41 -0.70 -13.32
N GLU A 127 -23.71 -0.55 -13.06
CA GLU A 127 -24.68 -1.63 -13.12
C GLU A 127 -25.12 -1.91 -14.57
N LEU A 128 -25.76 -3.06 -14.80
CA LEU A 128 -26.22 -3.47 -16.12
C LEU A 128 -27.33 -2.56 -16.69
N ASP A 129 -28.02 -1.81 -15.83
CA ASP A 129 -29.04 -0.84 -16.23
C ASP A 129 -28.45 0.53 -16.62
N GLY A 130 -27.13 0.69 -16.52
CA GLY A 130 -26.41 1.93 -16.81
C GLY A 130 -26.28 2.88 -15.62
N THR A 131 -26.74 2.51 -14.42
CA THR A 131 -26.48 3.29 -13.20
C THR A 131 -24.98 3.29 -12.92
N GLU A 132 -24.40 4.48 -12.74
CA GLU A 132 -22.97 4.66 -12.46
C GLU A 132 -22.75 5.30 -11.09
N LYS A 133 -21.66 4.92 -10.41
CA LYS A 133 -21.21 5.56 -9.17
C LYS A 133 -19.70 5.62 -9.11
N THR A 134 -19.16 6.74 -8.66
CA THR A 134 -17.73 6.88 -8.40
C THR A 134 -17.46 6.69 -6.91
N LEU A 135 -16.53 5.79 -6.63
CA LEU A 135 -16.07 5.44 -5.29
C LEU A 135 -14.60 5.82 -5.15
N THR A 136 -14.25 6.36 -4.00
CA THR A 136 -12.87 6.71 -3.65
C THR A 136 -12.51 6.11 -2.31
N GLY A 137 -11.25 5.73 -2.15
CA GLY A 137 -10.78 5.15 -0.91
C GLY A 137 -9.27 5.05 -0.87
N GLN A 138 -8.79 4.42 0.20
CA GLN A 138 -7.38 4.15 0.40
C GLN A 138 -7.18 2.70 0.85
N PHE A 139 -6.05 2.12 0.49
CA PHE A 139 -5.62 0.84 1.04
C PHE A 139 -4.11 0.77 1.22
N CYS A 140 -3.66 -0.10 2.10
CA CYS A 140 -2.23 -0.35 2.32
C CYS A 140 -1.81 -1.74 1.87
N ALA A 141 -0.63 -1.80 1.28
CA ALA A 141 0.05 -3.05 1.02
C ALA A 141 1.19 -3.25 2.03
N PHE A 142 1.09 -4.31 2.82
CA PHE A 142 2.09 -4.70 3.81
C PHE A 142 2.90 -5.87 3.27
N ILE A 143 4.23 -5.77 3.23
CA ILE A 143 5.11 -6.90 2.93
C ILE A 143 5.70 -7.38 4.24
N CYS A 144 5.24 -8.54 4.71
CA CYS A 144 5.80 -9.15 5.90
C CYS A 144 7.30 -9.45 5.69
N GLY A 145 8.15 -8.98 6.60
CA GLY A 145 9.56 -9.40 6.71
C GLY A 145 10.52 -8.45 6.03
N GLU A 146 10.00 -7.51 5.26
CA GLU A 146 10.76 -6.37 4.79
C GLU A 146 10.58 -5.19 5.76
N ASP A 147 11.65 -4.42 5.96
CA ASP A 147 11.65 -3.12 6.65
C ASP A 147 11.02 -3.11 8.06
N LYS A 148 11.27 -4.18 8.82
CA LYS A 148 10.87 -4.31 10.24
C LYS A 148 9.35 -4.24 10.46
N VAL A 149 8.53 -4.55 9.45
CA VAL A 149 7.10 -4.83 9.68
C VAL A 149 6.99 -6.21 10.33
N GLU A 150 7.27 -6.28 11.63
CA GLU A 150 7.15 -7.50 12.44
C GLU A 150 5.68 -7.85 12.67
N THR A 151 4.83 -6.82 12.77
CA THR A 151 3.40 -6.96 12.94
C THR A 151 2.70 -5.94 12.06
N ILE A 152 1.66 -6.38 11.35
CA ILE A 152 0.72 -5.44 10.73
C ILE A 152 0.06 -4.66 11.87
N PRO A 153 -0.01 -3.32 11.80
CA PRO A 153 -0.69 -2.54 12.82
C PRO A 153 -2.11 -3.10 13.03
N GLN A 154 -2.44 -3.53 14.25
CA GLN A 154 -3.79 -4.00 14.59
C GLN A 154 -4.82 -2.85 14.70
N GLY A 155 -4.66 -1.80 13.90
CA GLY A 155 -5.58 -0.65 13.85
C GLY A 155 -6.87 -0.96 13.09
N ASP A 156 -7.51 0.07 12.53
CA ASP A 156 -8.73 -0.04 11.72
C ASP A 156 -8.42 -0.64 10.32
N CYS A 157 -7.59 -1.69 10.25
CA CYS A 157 -7.33 -2.44 9.03
C CYS A 157 -8.41 -3.50 8.86
N ASP A 158 -9.11 -3.46 7.73
CA ASP A 158 -10.09 -4.44 7.31
C ASP A 158 -9.60 -5.17 6.05
N PHE A 159 -9.49 -6.48 6.20
CA PHE A 159 -9.01 -7.41 5.18
C PHE A 159 -10.17 -8.09 4.46
N ARG A 160 -9.91 -8.61 3.25
CA ARG A 160 -10.88 -9.31 2.41
C ARG A 160 -11.62 -10.43 3.16
N ASN A 161 -10.90 -11.15 4.02
CA ASN A 161 -11.42 -12.30 4.74
C ASN A 161 -12.31 -11.93 5.95
N GLN A 162 -12.46 -10.63 6.26
CA GLN A 162 -13.31 -10.13 7.34
C GLN A 162 -14.69 -9.66 6.86
N LEU A 163 -15.02 -9.92 5.60
CA LEU A 163 -16.35 -9.66 5.06
C LEU A 163 -17.33 -10.72 5.56
N ASP A 164 -18.42 -10.26 6.16
CA ASP A 164 -19.51 -11.10 6.63
C ASP A 164 -20.34 -11.66 5.47
N LYS A 165 -21.32 -12.50 5.81
CA LYS A 165 -22.22 -13.14 4.83
C LYS A 165 -23.15 -12.15 4.12
N ASN A 166 -23.29 -10.93 4.62
CA ASN A 166 -24.14 -9.89 4.06
C ASN A 166 -23.33 -8.94 3.14
N GLY A 167 -22.00 -9.09 3.09
CA GLY A 167 -21.13 -8.24 2.29
C GLY A 167 -20.62 -7.01 3.03
N HIS A 168 -20.58 -7.05 4.37
CA HIS A 168 -20.05 -5.98 5.22
C HIS A 168 -18.82 -6.46 6.02
N PHE A 169 -17.80 -5.63 6.16
CA PHE A 169 -16.67 -5.85 7.04
C PHE A 169 -17.16 -5.88 8.50
N SER A 170 -16.68 -6.88 9.23
CA SER A 170 -17.01 -7.07 10.63
C SER A 170 -15.76 -7.28 11.46
N THR A 171 -15.64 -6.47 12.51
CA THR A 171 -14.58 -6.58 13.52
C THR A 171 -14.73 -7.84 14.39
N GLU A 172 -15.87 -8.53 14.33
CA GLU A 172 -16.07 -9.82 14.99
C GLU A 172 -15.35 -10.97 14.25
N ILE A 173 -15.01 -10.77 12.98
CA ILE A 173 -14.23 -11.72 12.19
C ILE A 173 -12.76 -11.30 12.30
N PRO A 174 -11.90 -12.10 12.95
CA PRO A 174 -10.49 -11.74 13.09
C PRO A 174 -9.79 -11.75 11.72
N PRO A 175 -8.80 -10.86 11.50
CA PRO A 175 -7.92 -10.98 10.34
C PRO A 175 -7.19 -12.33 10.42
N GLN A 176 -7.14 -13.05 9.29
CA GLN A 176 -6.39 -14.29 9.18
C GLN A 176 -4.94 -14.05 8.79
N ASP A 177 -4.64 -12.84 8.32
CA ASP A 177 -3.27 -12.44 8.03
C ASP A 177 -2.52 -12.18 9.32
N THR A 178 -1.43 -12.90 9.45
CA THR A 178 -0.46 -12.70 10.50
C THR A 178 0.91 -12.71 9.81
N CYS A 179 1.72 -11.69 10.06
CA CYS A 179 3.14 -11.75 9.72
C CYS A 179 3.80 -12.73 10.70
N HIS A 180 3.57 -14.03 10.53
CA HIS A 180 4.28 -15.06 11.27
C HIS A 180 5.54 -15.43 10.52
N PHE A 181 6.70 -15.02 11.06
CA PHE A 181 8.02 -15.50 10.67
C PHE A 181 8.39 -16.76 11.45
#